data_AF-A0A3L5TRJ3-F1
#
_entry.id   AF-A0A3L5TRJ3-F1
#
_cell.length_a   1.000
_cell.length_b   1.000
_cell.length_c   1.000
_cell.angle_alpha   90.00
_cell.angle_beta   90.00
_cell.angle_gamma   90.00
#
_symmetry.space_group_name_H-M   'P 1'
#
loop_
_entity.id
_entity.type
_entity.pdbx_description
1 polymer ?
#
loop_
_entity_poly.entity_id
_entity_poly.type
_entity_poly.pdbx_seq_one_letter_code
_entity_poly.pdbx_strand_id
1 'polypeptide(L)'
;LFCQPSGWKLSPQRCPPEFFIAVLTDMDADRHYCACLSFSESVSVTLPRPDEDGDADETENAITQQSLMFSTKCLVLISRLDYFETFRNCLGIIYTAYVDRLDAQLEVLVGNIIGSVYVPPPGGPQIRFSIGAGDRQALQPKLNSGLPSSRNCVALLFQQLGIQNTLVLFCAALTDHKILFHSQSFSRLTDSCQAIVVLHYPLRFSYVYIPILPAHLVEVLSSPTPFMAGIHSSLADETAEFLDVIIVDLDGGSIKIPECVNIPMIPEPILTRTKKSLHLVSAVDNCIPETEILNMDLFNADKAFPPSPPKKQISSDM
;
A
#
# COMPACT_ATOMS: atom_id res chain seq x y z
N LEU A 1 5.27 -14.16 -5.48
CA LEU A 1 6.14 -13.37 -4.59
C LEU A 1 5.36 -12.20 -3.97
N PHE A 2 4.88 -11.24 -4.77
CA PHE A 2 4.18 -10.05 -4.24
C PHE A 2 2.82 -10.30 -3.55
N CYS A 3 2.10 -11.38 -3.89
CA CYS A 3 0.85 -11.73 -3.20
C CYS A 3 1.07 -12.20 -1.76
N GLN A 4 2.30 -12.58 -1.42
CA GLN A 4 2.70 -12.96 -0.07
C GLN A 4 4.17 -12.54 0.15
N PRO A 5 4.41 -11.24 0.44
CA PRO A 5 5.75 -10.69 0.51
C PRO A 5 6.63 -11.37 1.56
N SER A 6 6.05 -11.80 2.68
CA SER A 6 6.72 -12.52 3.77
C SER A 6 6.93 -14.02 3.52
N GLY A 7 6.60 -14.52 2.32
CA GLY A 7 6.75 -15.92 1.94
C GLY A 7 5.54 -16.81 2.29
N TRP A 8 5.38 -17.89 1.52
CA TRP A 8 4.31 -18.86 1.72
C TRP A 8 4.66 -19.83 2.85
N LYS A 9 3.85 -19.84 3.90
CA LYS A 9 4.01 -20.72 5.06
C LYS A 9 2.65 -21.12 5.63
N LEU A 10 2.58 -22.31 6.20
CA LEU A 10 1.46 -22.69 7.05
C LEU A 10 1.58 -21.97 8.39
N SER A 11 0.44 -21.55 8.92
CA SER A 11 0.35 -20.89 10.22
C SER A 11 -0.48 -21.76 11.18
N PRO A 12 -0.09 -21.87 12.46
CA PRO A 12 -0.94 -22.48 13.48
C PRO A 12 -2.12 -21.58 13.86
N GLN A 13 -2.08 -20.29 13.53
CA GLN A 13 -3.09 -19.31 13.87
C GLN A 13 -3.79 -18.77 12.61
N ARG A 14 -5.11 -18.59 12.70
CA ARG A 14 -5.89 -17.94 11.64
C ARG A 14 -5.63 -16.44 11.67
N CYS A 15 -5.13 -15.89 10.56
CA CYS A 15 -4.99 -14.44 10.42
C CYS A 15 -6.25 -13.84 9.77
N PRO A 16 -6.68 -12.63 10.18
CA PRO A 16 -7.76 -11.92 9.50
C PRO A 16 -7.37 -11.57 8.06
N PRO A 17 -8.35 -11.34 7.16
CA PRO A 17 -8.05 -10.85 5.83
C PRO A 17 -7.31 -9.51 5.86
N GLU A 18 -6.24 -9.41 5.09
CA GLU A 18 -5.41 -8.21 4.98
C GLU A 18 -5.39 -7.76 3.51
N PHE A 19 -5.62 -6.47 3.30
CA PHE A 19 -5.52 -5.85 1.99
C PHE A 19 -4.29 -4.94 1.91
N PHE A 20 -3.59 -5.01 0.78
CA PHE A 20 -2.47 -4.15 0.47
C PHE A 20 -2.30 -3.98 -1.04
N ILE A 21 -1.48 -3.02 -1.45
CA ILE A 21 -1.16 -2.76 -2.85
C ILE A 21 0.33 -2.99 -3.06
N ALA A 22 0.69 -4.04 -3.82
CA ALA A 22 2.02 -4.16 -4.38
C ALA A 22 2.11 -3.40 -5.71
N VAL A 23 3.32 -3.03 -6.14
CA VAL A 23 3.54 -2.35 -7.41
C VAL A 23 4.55 -3.12 -8.24
N LEU A 24 4.20 -3.36 -9.50
CA LEU A 24 5.10 -3.86 -10.52
C LEU A 24 5.42 -2.73 -11.48
N THR A 25 6.64 -2.68 -11.98
CA THR A 25 7.09 -1.70 -12.97
C THR A 25 7.45 -2.46 -14.24
N ASP A 26 6.93 -2.02 -15.38
CA ASP A 26 7.24 -2.65 -16.67
C ASP A 26 8.48 -2.02 -17.35
N MET A 27 8.77 -2.45 -18.58
CA MET A 27 9.93 -2.00 -19.34
C MET A 27 9.85 -0.52 -19.76
N ASP A 28 8.64 0.05 -19.81
CA ASP A 28 8.40 1.46 -20.14
C ASP A 28 8.41 2.35 -18.89
N ALA A 29 8.76 1.77 -17.73
CA ALA A 29 8.70 2.39 -16.40
C ALA A 29 7.27 2.74 -15.94
N ASP A 30 6.25 2.15 -16.57
CA ASP A 30 4.86 2.29 -16.15
C ASP A 30 4.56 1.38 -14.97
N ARG A 31 3.70 1.88 -14.08
CA ARG A 31 3.35 1.21 -12.82
C ARG A 31 2.05 0.41 -12.98
N HIS A 32 2.09 -0.82 -12.51
CA HIS A 32 0.93 -1.71 -12.39
C HIS A 32 0.66 -1.99 -10.91
N TYR A 33 -0.49 -1.53 -10.43
CA TYR A 33 -0.92 -1.70 -9.06
C TYR A 33 -1.59 -3.07 -8.89
N CYS A 34 -1.00 -3.88 -8.02
CA CYS A 34 -1.50 -5.20 -7.66
C CYS A 34 -2.26 -5.08 -6.34
N ALA A 35 -3.58 -4.95 -6.42
CA ALA A 35 -4.45 -4.97 -5.27
C ALA A 35 -4.59 -6.41 -4.77
N CYS A 36 -4.07 -6.69 -3.59
CA CYS A 36 -4.01 -8.01 -2.99
C CYS A 36 -4.94 -8.04 -1.77
N LEU A 37 -5.77 -9.07 -1.68
CA LEU A 37 -6.55 -9.42 -0.48
C LEU A 37 -6.13 -10.82 -0.04
N SER A 38 -5.26 -10.88 0.97
CA SER A 38 -4.74 -12.12 1.55
C SER A 38 -5.59 -12.57 2.72
N PHE A 39 -5.89 -13.86 2.82
CA PHE A 39 -6.72 -14.44 3.88
C PHE A 39 -6.32 -15.87 4.19
N SER A 40 -6.76 -16.39 5.34
CA SER A 40 -6.39 -17.72 5.82
C SER A 40 -7.52 -18.74 5.62
N GLU A 41 -7.19 -19.92 5.09
CA GLU A 41 -8.09 -21.07 4.96
C GLU A 41 -7.54 -22.28 5.72
N SER A 42 -8.42 -22.98 6.45
CA SER A 42 -8.06 -24.15 7.24
C SER A 42 -7.64 -25.33 6.36
N VAL A 43 -6.55 -26.00 6.73
CA VAL A 43 -6.02 -27.19 6.06
C VAL A 43 -5.74 -28.25 7.12
N SER A 44 -6.23 -29.47 6.90
CA SER A 44 -5.86 -30.63 7.70
C SER A 44 -4.51 -31.17 7.22
N VAL A 45 -3.52 -31.20 8.13
CA VAL A 45 -2.20 -31.76 7.84
C VAL A 45 -2.04 -33.06 8.60
N THR A 46 -1.64 -34.11 7.88
CA THR A 46 -1.27 -35.41 8.46
C THR A 46 0.24 -35.42 8.65
N LEU A 47 0.70 -35.41 9.90
CA LEU A 47 2.13 -35.49 10.21
C LEU A 47 2.52 -36.97 10.42
N PRO A 48 3.64 -37.44 9.83
CA PRO A 48 4.25 -38.70 10.23
C PRO A 48 4.68 -38.61 11.70
N ARG A 49 4.52 -39.68 12.49
CA ARG A 49 5.11 -39.72 13.83
C ARG A 49 6.65 -39.72 13.68
N PRO A 50 7.39 -39.05 14.57
CA PRO A 50 8.83 -39.29 14.66
C PRO A 50 9.02 -40.76 15.06
N ASP A 51 9.75 -41.51 14.24
CA ASP A 51 10.08 -42.90 14.53
C ASP A 51 10.80 -42.96 15.89
N GLU A 52 10.17 -43.57 16.88
CA GLU A 52 10.88 -44.01 18.08
C GLU A 52 11.66 -45.27 17.68
N ASP A 53 12.98 -45.16 17.61
CA ASP A 53 13.89 -46.31 17.57
C ASP A 53 13.52 -47.27 18.71
N GLY A 54 12.95 -48.45 18.39
CA GLY A 54 12.84 -49.53 19.38
C GLY A 54 11.66 -50.49 19.19
N ASP A 55 11.99 -51.60 18.55
CA ASP A 55 11.33 -52.92 18.61
C ASP A 55 9.96 -53.13 17.93
N ALA A 56 10.02 -54.06 16.98
CA ALA A 56 8.89 -54.68 16.32
C ALA A 56 8.06 -55.48 17.34
N ASP A 57 6.81 -55.09 17.53
CA ASP A 57 5.71 -56.05 17.69
C ASP A 57 4.38 -55.43 17.23
N GLU A 58 3.58 -56.27 16.59
CA GLU A 58 2.35 -55.94 15.90
C GLU A 58 1.32 -55.25 16.81
N THR A 59 0.86 -54.06 16.43
CA THR A 59 -0.52 -53.64 16.70
C THR A 59 -0.97 -52.61 15.67
N GLU A 60 -1.90 -53.03 14.82
CA GLU A 60 -2.74 -52.17 13.99
C GLU A 60 -3.47 -51.17 14.91
N ASN A 61 -2.98 -49.93 14.95
CA ASN A 61 -3.74 -48.69 15.19
C ASN A 61 -2.74 -47.52 15.28
N ALA A 62 -2.11 -47.18 14.15
CA ALA A 62 -1.36 -45.93 14.04
C ALA A 62 -2.35 -44.75 14.10
N ILE A 63 -2.59 -44.21 15.31
CA ILE A 63 -3.36 -42.99 15.51
C ILE A 63 -2.58 -41.83 14.87
N THR A 64 -2.96 -41.49 13.64
CA THR A 64 -2.47 -40.33 12.89
C THR A 64 -2.92 -39.06 13.61
N GLN A 65 -1.98 -38.23 14.06
CA GLN A 65 -2.32 -36.90 14.56
C GLN A 65 -2.66 -36.01 13.38
N GLN A 66 -3.94 -35.64 13.26
CA GLN A 66 -4.38 -34.57 12.38
C GLN A 66 -4.17 -33.24 13.10
N SER A 67 -3.30 -32.39 12.56
CA SER A 67 -3.16 -31.01 13.03
C SER A 67 -3.92 -30.08 12.09
N LEU A 68 -4.78 -29.23 12.66
CA LEU A 68 -5.43 -28.16 11.92
C LEU A 68 -4.43 -27.01 11.77
N MET A 69 -4.07 -26.68 10.54
CA MET A 69 -3.23 -25.53 10.20
C MET A 69 -4.00 -24.56 9.30
N PHE A 70 -3.44 -23.39 9.04
CA PHE A 70 -4.00 -22.39 8.15
C PHE A 70 -3.03 -22.12 6.99
N SER A 71 -3.54 -22.24 5.78
CA SER A 71 -2.84 -21.83 4.55
C SER A 71 -3.27 -20.42 4.16
N THR A 72 -2.33 -19.59 3.71
CA THR A 72 -2.66 -18.30 3.12
C THR A 72 -3.17 -18.50 1.70
N LYS A 73 -4.23 -17.80 1.32
CA LYS A 73 -4.69 -17.58 -0.05
C LYS A 73 -4.73 -16.08 -0.32
N CYS A 74 -4.74 -15.69 -1.59
CA CYS A 74 -4.77 -14.29 -1.99
C CYS A 74 -5.62 -14.11 -3.24
N LEU A 75 -6.55 -13.14 -3.21
CA LEU A 75 -7.21 -12.61 -4.41
C LEU A 75 -6.42 -11.40 -4.89
N VAL A 76 -6.16 -11.33 -6.20
CA VAL A 76 -5.36 -10.23 -6.77
C VAL A 76 -6.04 -9.64 -7.99
N LEU A 77 -6.14 -8.31 -8.00
CA LEU A 77 -6.54 -7.50 -9.15
C LEU A 77 -5.36 -6.62 -9.57
N ILE A 78 -4.97 -6.68 -10.84
CA ILE A 78 -3.87 -5.89 -11.39
C ILE A 78 -4.45 -4.81 -12.30
N SER A 79 -4.06 -3.56 -12.08
CA SER A 79 -4.53 -2.42 -12.85
C SER A 79 -3.47 -1.33 -12.99
N ARG A 80 -3.48 -0.59 -14.10
CA ARG A 80 -2.72 0.67 -14.24
C ARG A 80 -3.40 1.83 -13.51
N LEU A 81 -4.67 1.67 -13.15
CA LEU A 81 -5.42 2.68 -12.42
C LEU A 81 -5.16 2.54 -10.92
N ASP A 82 -5.15 3.67 -10.21
CA ASP A 82 -4.86 3.76 -8.78
C ASP A 82 -6.14 3.87 -7.92
N TYR A 83 -7.21 3.15 -8.25
CA TYR A 83 -8.47 3.16 -7.49
C TYR A 83 -8.46 2.15 -6.34
N PHE A 84 -7.49 2.26 -5.44
CA PHE A 84 -7.19 1.24 -4.42
C PHE A 84 -8.39 0.90 -3.53
N GLU A 85 -9.17 1.90 -3.11
CA GLU A 85 -10.35 1.65 -2.28
C GLU A 85 -11.47 0.93 -3.06
N THR A 86 -11.66 1.28 -4.33
CA THR A 86 -12.60 0.54 -5.19
C THR A 86 -12.13 -0.91 -5.37
N PHE A 87 -10.83 -1.14 -5.54
CA PHE A 87 -10.29 -2.49 -5.63
C PHE A 87 -10.45 -3.27 -4.32
N ARG A 88 -10.19 -2.65 -3.16
CA ARG A 88 -10.45 -3.21 -1.84
C ARG A 88 -11.88 -3.68 -1.71
N ASN A 89 -12.84 -2.83 -2.06
CA ASN A 89 -14.26 -3.15 -1.97
C ASN A 89 -14.64 -4.31 -2.90
N CYS A 90 -14.19 -4.28 -4.15
CA CYS A 90 -14.47 -5.34 -5.12
C CYS A 90 -13.91 -6.69 -4.68
N LEU A 91 -12.64 -6.73 -4.24
CA LEU A 91 -12.02 -7.95 -3.72
C LEU A 91 -12.69 -8.43 -2.43
N GLY A 92 -13.09 -7.50 -1.55
CA GLY A 92 -13.85 -7.80 -0.34
C GLY A 92 -15.18 -8.48 -0.64
N ILE A 93 -15.92 -8.01 -1.65
CA ILE A 93 -17.18 -8.63 -2.08
C ILE A 93 -16.94 -10.04 -2.63
N ILE A 94 -15.92 -10.24 -3.47
CA ILE A 94 -15.57 -11.58 -3.98
C ILE A 94 -15.20 -12.51 -2.82
N TYR A 95 -14.40 -12.03 -1.86
CA TYR A 95 -14.04 -12.78 -0.67
C TYR A 95 -15.27 -13.17 0.16
N THR A 96 -16.16 -12.22 0.46
CA THR A 96 -17.39 -12.50 1.20
C THR A 96 -18.28 -13.48 0.45
N ALA A 97 -18.46 -13.31 -0.87
CA ALA A 97 -19.23 -14.25 -1.68
C ALA A 97 -18.67 -15.68 -1.61
N TYR A 98 -17.35 -15.82 -1.66
CA TYR A 98 -16.66 -17.11 -1.55
C TYR A 98 -16.80 -17.75 -0.16
N VAL A 99 -16.53 -16.99 0.90
CA VAL A 99 -16.50 -17.49 2.29
C VAL A 99 -17.91 -17.78 2.80
N ASP A 100 -18.86 -16.88 2.55
CA ASP A 100 -20.24 -17.01 3.04
C ASP A 100 -21.13 -17.84 2.09
N ARG A 101 -20.56 -18.36 0.99
CA ARG A 101 -21.26 -19.20 0.00
C ARG A 101 -22.53 -18.52 -0.53
N LEU A 102 -22.40 -17.23 -0.87
CA LEU A 102 -23.51 -16.46 -1.44
C LEU A 102 -23.90 -17.04 -2.82
N ASP A 103 -25.14 -16.83 -3.24
CA ASP A 103 -25.69 -17.30 -4.53
C ASP A 103 -25.11 -16.54 -5.75
N ALA A 104 -24.06 -15.73 -5.56
CA ALA A 104 -23.38 -15.01 -6.61
C ALA A 104 -22.22 -15.84 -7.18
N GLN A 105 -22.28 -16.16 -8.47
CA GLN A 105 -21.19 -16.84 -9.18
C GLN A 105 -19.95 -15.94 -9.25
N LEU A 106 -18.79 -16.46 -8.85
CA LEU A 106 -17.54 -15.70 -8.79
C LEU A 106 -17.12 -15.20 -10.18
N GLU A 107 -17.40 -15.98 -11.23
CA GLU A 107 -17.15 -15.65 -12.63
C GLU A 107 -17.95 -14.42 -13.07
N VAL A 108 -19.19 -14.28 -12.57
CA VAL A 108 -20.03 -13.11 -12.85
C VAL A 108 -19.48 -11.88 -12.13
N LEU A 109 -19.05 -12.02 -10.86
CA LEU A 109 -18.43 -10.93 -10.11
C LEU A 109 -17.16 -10.42 -10.81
N VAL A 110 -16.28 -11.34 -11.21
CA VAL A 110 -15.03 -11.04 -11.93
C VAL A 110 -15.34 -10.44 -13.31
N GLY A 111 -16.28 -11.04 -14.05
CA GLY A 111 -16.71 -10.56 -15.36
C GLY A 111 -17.24 -9.13 -15.32
N ASN A 112 -18.00 -8.77 -14.28
CA ASN A 112 -18.52 -7.41 -14.12
C ASN A 112 -17.43 -6.39 -13.81
N ILE A 113 -16.41 -6.73 -13.01
CA ILE A 113 -15.27 -5.84 -12.77
C ILE A 113 -14.56 -5.49 -14.09
N ILE A 114 -14.33 -6.50 -14.93
CA ILE A 114 -13.51 -6.37 -16.14
C ILE A 114 -14.32 -5.78 -17.31
N GLY A 115 -15.55 -6.24 -17.49
CA GLY A 115 -16.36 -5.95 -18.68
C GLY A 115 -17.39 -4.83 -18.50
N SER A 116 -17.81 -4.55 -17.26
CA SER A 116 -18.98 -3.68 -17.01
C SER A 116 -18.62 -2.34 -16.35
N VAL A 117 -17.35 -2.11 -16.01
CA VAL A 117 -16.89 -0.86 -15.37
C VAL A 117 -16.06 -0.04 -16.35
N TYR A 118 -16.63 1.08 -16.81
CA TYR A 118 -15.91 2.07 -17.60
C TYR A 118 -15.60 3.30 -16.75
N VAL A 119 -14.31 3.61 -16.57
CA VAL A 119 -13.86 4.80 -15.82
C VAL A 119 -13.76 6.01 -16.77
N PRO A 120 -14.55 7.07 -16.56
CA PRO A 120 -14.44 8.29 -17.37
C PRO A 120 -13.06 8.95 -17.23
N PRO A 121 -12.66 9.79 -18.21
CA PRO A 121 -11.45 10.60 -18.10
C PRO A 121 -11.44 11.53 -16.86
N PRO A 122 -10.27 12.02 -16.43
CA PRO A 122 -10.18 12.99 -15.34
C PRO A 122 -11.10 14.21 -15.55
N GLY A 123 -11.74 14.67 -14.47
CA GLY A 123 -12.78 15.69 -14.47
C GLY A 123 -14.17 15.17 -14.83
N GLY A 124 -14.30 13.88 -15.19
CA GLY A 124 -15.56 13.23 -15.49
C GLY A 124 -16.47 13.01 -14.25
N PRO A 125 -17.75 12.68 -14.48
CA PRO A 125 -18.72 12.47 -13.41
C PRO A 125 -18.38 11.22 -12.59
N GLN A 126 -18.84 11.20 -11.33
CA GLN A 126 -18.84 9.98 -10.53
C GLN A 126 -19.69 8.90 -11.22
N ILE A 127 -19.15 7.69 -11.29
CA ILE A 127 -19.89 6.51 -11.76
C ILE A 127 -20.35 5.68 -10.58
N ARG A 128 -21.49 5.01 -10.74
CA ARG A 128 -21.98 3.99 -9.83
C ARG A 128 -22.10 2.68 -10.59
N PHE A 129 -21.68 1.60 -9.97
CA PHE A 129 -21.74 0.28 -10.57
C PHE A 129 -21.98 -0.78 -9.48
N SER A 130 -22.27 -1.99 -9.91
CA SER A 130 -22.36 -3.17 -9.05
C SER A 130 -21.59 -4.27 -9.74
N ILE A 131 -20.86 -5.05 -8.95
CA ILE A 131 -20.21 -6.27 -9.45
C ILE A 131 -21.09 -7.50 -9.19
N GLY A 132 -22.10 -7.39 -8.31
CA GLY A 132 -23.07 -8.43 -7.97
C GLY A 132 -23.26 -8.53 -6.46
N ALA A 133 -23.88 -9.61 -5.98
CA ALA A 133 -24.09 -9.85 -4.54
C ALA A 133 -24.79 -8.69 -3.79
N GLY A 134 -25.65 -7.92 -4.48
CA GLY A 134 -26.42 -6.81 -3.91
C GLY A 134 -25.59 -5.55 -3.59
N ASP A 135 -24.35 -5.46 -4.08
CA ASP A 135 -23.45 -4.36 -3.80
C ASP A 135 -23.79 -3.07 -4.57
N ARG A 136 -23.20 -1.96 -4.13
CA ARG A 136 -23.23 -0.67 -4.84
C ARG A 136 -21.91 0.05 -4.66
N GLN A 137 -21.08 0.05 -5.68
CA GLN A 137 -19.85 0.81 -5.72
C GLN A 137 -20.06 2.21 -6.29
N ALA A 138 -19.21 3.13 -5.87
CA ALA A 138 -19.05 4.44 -6.48
C ALA A 138 -17.56 4.68 -6.75
N LEU A 139 -17.26 5.23 -7.91
CA LEU A 139 -15.91 5.62 -8.30
C LEU A 139 -15.94 7.03 -8.84
N GLN A 140 -15.13 7.91 -8.26
CA GLN A 140 -14.92 9.26 -8.74
C GLN A 140 -13.63 9.28 -9.57
N PRO A 141 -13.69 9.57 -10.88
CA PRO A 141 -12.50 9.85 -11.67
C PRO A 141 -11.65 10.94 -11.04
N LYS A 142 -10.34 10.94 -11.32
CA LYS A 142 -9.42 11.97 -10.84
C LYS A 142 -10.01 13.35 -11.19
N LEU A 143 -10.05 14.26 -10.23
CA LEU A 143 -10.66 15.58 -10.45
C LEU A 143 -9.86 16.42 -11.45
N ASN A 144 -8.54 16.22 -11.47
CA ASN A 144 -7.62 16.92 -12.34
C ASN A 144 -6.63 15.91 -12.95
N SER A 145 -6.31 16.05 -14.24
CA SER A 145 -5.33 15.21 -14.92
C SER A 145 -3.88 15.63 -14.66
N GLY A 146 -3.66 16.89 -14.28
CA GLY A 146 -2.33 17.46 -14.05
C GLY A 146 -1.82 17.30 -12.62
N LEU A 147 -2.69 17.04 -11.65
CA LEU A 147 -2.30 16.87 -10.25
C LEU A 147 -2.29 15.38 -9.85
N PRO A 148 -1.31 14.93 -9.07
CA PRO A 148 -1.33 13.58 -8.51
C PRO A 148 -2.48 13.44 -7.51
N SER A 149 -3.08 12.25 -7.43
CA SER A 149 -4.05 11.92 -6.38
C SER A 149 -3.28 11.48 -5.13
N SER A 150 -3.43 12.27 -4.07
CA SER A 150 -2.84 11.99 -2.76
C SER A 150 -3.75 11.10 -1.91
N ARG A 151 -5.07 11.09 -2.16
CA ARG A 151 -6.09 10.51 -1.27
C ARG A 151 -5.86 10.96 0.17
N ASN A 152 -5.33 10.07 1.01
CA ASN A 152 -4.93 10.32 2.38
C ASN A 152 -3.45 9.97 2.64
N CYS A 153 -2.68 9.50 1.65
CA CYS A 153 -1.34 8.96 1.93
C CYS A 153 -0.37 10.02 2.44
N VAL A 154 -0.47 11.27 1.94
CA VAL A 154 0.35 12.38 2.44
C VAL A 154 -0.02 12.72 3.88
N ALA A 155 -1.31 12.72 4.22
CA ALA A 155 -1.76 12.93 5.59
C ALA A 155 -1.25 11.82 6.53
N LEU A 156 -1.37 10.56 6.11
CA LEU A 156 -0.88 9.43 6.89
C LEU A 156 0.64 9.47 7.10
N LEU A 157 1.41 9.88 6.09
CA LEU A 157 2.86 10.02 6.22
C LEU A 157 3.24 11.06 7.28
N PHE A 158 2.63 12.25 7.23
CA PHE A 158 2.87 13.26 8.25
C PHE A 158 2.41 12.79 9.64
N GLN A 159 1.35 11.97 9.74
CA GLN A 159 0.88 11.44 11.03
C GLN A 159 1.89 10.46 11.62
N GLN A 160 2.57 9.69 10.76
CA GLN A 160 3.55 8.68 11.16
C GLN A 160 4.90 9.30 11.53
N LEU A 161 5.38 10.27 10.75
CA LEU A 161 6.73 10.81 10.88
C LEU A 161 6.79 12.20 11.52
N GLY A 162 5.69 12.94 11.55
CA GLY A 162 5.67 14.35 11.90
C GLY A 162 6.29 15.24 10.81
N ILE A 163 6.16 16.56 10.99
CA ILE A 163 6.59 17.56 10.00
C ILE A 163 8.10 17.49 9.74
N GLN A 164 8.91 17.41 10.80
CA GLN A 164 10.37 17.49 10.67
C GLN A 164 10.93 16.31 9.87
N ASN A 165 10.58 15.08 10.24
CA ASN A 165 11.09 13.89 9.56
C ASN A 165 10.53 13.80 8.14
N THR A 166 9.27 14.18 7.91
CA THR A 166 8.71 14.21 6.54
C THR A 166 9.48 15.17 5.63
N LEU A 167 9.90 16.34 6.13
CA LEU A 167 10.71 17.28 5.35
C LEU A 167 12.12 16.75 5.08
N VAL A 168 12.74 16.06 6.04
CA VAL A 168 14.05 15.39 5.85
C VAL A 168 13.93 14.30 4.79
N LEU A 169 12.90 13.45 4.88
CA LEU A 169 12.62 12.39 3.92
C LEU A 169 12.36 12.94 2.50
N PHE A 170 11.59 14.02 2.41
CA PHE A 170 11.35 14.71 1.15
C PHE A 170 12.66 15.20 0.51
N CYS A 171 13.56 15.79 1.30
CA CYS A 171 14.88 16.21 0.81
C CYS A 171 15.72 15.00 0.40
N ALA A 172 15.72 13.93 1.19
CA ALA A 172 16.48 12.72 0.89
C ALA A 172 16.06 12.12 -0.45
N ALA A 173 14.76 12.15 -0.73
CA ALA A 173 14.19 11.62 -1.96
C ALA A 173 14.41 12.56 -3.15
N LEU A 174 14.52 13.89 -2.93
CA LEU A 174 14.90 14.88 -3.94
C LEU A 174 16.39 14.80 -4.33
N THR A 175 17.24 14.30 -3.43
CA THR A 175 18.67 14.14 -3.66
C THR A 175 19.07 12.70 -3.95
N ASP A 176 18.12 11.92 -4.45
CA ASP A 176 18.34 10.59 -5.01
C ASP A 176 19.06 9.63 -4.04
N HIS A 177 18.72 9.65 -2.75
CA HIS A 177 19.24 8.65 -1.81
C HIS A 177 18.47 7.32 -1.88
N LYS A 178 19.12 6.26 -1.39
CA LYS A 178 18.48 4.96 -1.13
C LYS A 178 17.59 5.06 0.10
N ILE A 179 16.29 4.88 -0.06
CA ILE A 179 15.30 5.02 1.00
C ILE A 179 14.59 3.69 1.19
N LEU A 180 14.66 3.15 2.40
CA LEU A 180 13.96 1.94 2.79
C LEU A 180 12.96 2.25 3.91
N PHE A 181 11.68 2.11 3.61
CA PHE A 181 10.60 2.16 4.58
C PHE A 181 10.46 0.84 5.32
N HIS A 182 10.17 0.91 6.61
CA HIS A 182 9.95 -0.23 7.48
C HIS A 182 8.62 -0.08 8.22
N SER A 183 7.82 -1.14 8.24
CA SER A 183 6.56 -1.20 8.97
C SER A 183 6.04 -2.63 9.09
N GLN A 184 5.26 -2.89 10.14
CA GLN A 184 4.39 -4.07 10.25
C GLN A 184 3.18 -4.05 9.30
N SER A 185 2.87 -2.90 8.67
CA SER A 185 1.71 -2.78 7.79
C SER A 185 2.14 -2.56 6.35
N PHE A 186 1.76 -3.48 5.47
CA PHE A 186 1.99 -3.35 4.03
C PHE A 186 1.29 -2.13 3.43
N SER A 187 0.09 -1.79 3.91
CA SER A 187 -0.63 -0.59 3.46
C SER A 187 0.16 0.68 3.79
N ARG A 188 0.75 0.78 5.00
CA ARG A 188 1.59 1.93 5.38
C ARG A 188 2.83 2.05 4.50
N LEU A 189 3.49 0.93 4.19
CA LEU A 189 4.65 0.95 3.29
C LEU A 189 4.29 1.54 1.92
N THR A 190 3.19 1.07 1.32
CA THR A 190 2.76 1.57 0.00
C THR A 190 2.30 3.02 0.05
N ASP A 191 1.50 3.40 1.04
CA ASP A 191 1.01 4.76 1.18
C ASP A 191 2.17 5.74 1.41
N SER A 192 3.14 5.41 2.25
CA SER A 192 4.30 6.28 2.52
C SER A 192 5.21 6.46 1.31
N CYS A 193 5.47 5.39 0.55
CA CYS A 193 6.18 5.50 -0.72
C CYS A 193 5.42 6.39 -1.73
N GLN A 194 4.10 6.18 -1.84
CA GLN A 194 3.25 6.97 -2.73
C GLN A 194 3.20 8.44 -2.31
N ALA A 195 3.15 8.73 -1.01
CA ALA A 195 3.13 10.08 -0.47
C ALA A 195 4.35 10.90 -0.89
N ILE A 196 5.55 10.31 -0.87
CA ILE A 196 6.77 10.98 -1.36
C ILE A 196 6.69 11.26 -2.86
N VAL A 197 6.24 10.29 -3.66
CA VAL A 197 6.05 10.49 -5.11
C VAL A 197 5.05 11.62 -5.39
N VAL A 198 3.95 11.70 -4.62
CA VAL A 198 2.95 12.76 -4.72
C VAL A 198 3.55 14.12 -4.37
N LEU A 199 4.31 14.21 -3.27
CA LEU A 199 4.97 15.43 -2.82
C LEU A 199 6.04 15.93 -3.78
N HIS A 200 6.69 15.04 -4.55
CA HIS A 200 7.68 15.41 -5.56
C HIS A 200 7.11 16.14 -6.77
N TYR A 201 5.79 16.11 -6.99
CA TYR A 201 5.18 16.79 -8.13
C TYR A 201 5.65 18.26 -8.22
N PRO A 202 6.07 18.75 -9.40
CA PRO A 202 5.94 18.13 -10.74
C PRO A 202 7.10 17.22 -11.17
N LEU A 203 8.06 16.93 -10.29
CA LEU A 203 9.17 16.03 -10.58
C LEU A 203 8.70 14.57 -10.62
N ARG A 204 9.43 13.74 -11.37
CA ARG A 204 9.17 12.30 -11.48
C ARG A 204 10.29 11.50 -10.82
N PHE A 205 9.94 10.70 -9.83
CA PHE A 205 10.84 9.68 -9.32
C PHE A 205 11.05 8.60 -10.39
N SER A 206 12.29 8.45 -10.85
CA SER A 206 12.63 7.65 -12.04
C SER A 206 13.54 6.46 -11.75
N TYR A 207 13.81 6.18 -10.47
CA TYR A 207 14.63 5.06 -10.03
C TYR A 207 13.77 3.86 -9.60
N VAL A 208 14.43 2.84 -9.04
CA VAL A 208 13.77 1.62 -8.55
C VAL A 208 12.72 1.98 -7.49
N TYR A 209 11.47 1.58 -7.74
CA TYR A 209 10.32 1.86 -6.88
C TYR A 209 9.62 0.55 -6.53
N ILE A 210 9.80 0.06 -5.30
CA ILE A 210 9.26 -1.23 -4.84
C ILE A 210 8.61 -1.03 -3.45
N PRO A 211 7.39 -0.47 -3.38
CA PRO A 211 6.78 -0.09 -2.11
C PRO A 211 6.58 -1.23 -1.12
N ILE A 212 6.48 -2.46 -1.64
CA ILE A 212 6.51 -3.68 -0.85
C ILE A 212 7.51 -4.63 -1.50
N LEU A 213 8.67 -4.78 -0.87
CA LEU A 213 9.73 -5.68 -1.25
C LEU A 213 9.48 -7.08 -0.66
N PRO A 214 9.27 -8.11 -1.49
CA PRO A 214 9.21 -9.49 -1.01
C PRO A 214 10.53 -9.95 -0.40
N ALA A 215 10.48 -10.82 0.61
CA ALA A 215 11.66 -11.36 1.31
C ALA A 215 12.69 -11.99 0.34
N HIS A 216 12.20 -12.66 -0.71
CA HIS A 216 13.06 -13.31 -1.70
C HIS A 216 13.81 -12.34 -2.62
N LEU A 217 13.51 -11.04 -2.54
CA LEU A 217 14.14 -9.98 -3.36
C LEU A 217 14.94 -8.98 -2.50
N VAL A 218 15.25 -9.32 -1.24
CA VAL A 218 16.02 -8.45 -0.34
C VAL A 218 17.38 -8.08 -0.92
N GLU A 219 17.99 -8.94 -1.73
CA GLU A 219 19.25 -8.68 -2.43
C GLU A 219 19.23 -7.40 -3.29
N VAL A 220 18.04 -6.96 -3.76
CA VAL A 220 17.87 -5.72 -4.54
C VAL A 220 18.33 -4.48 -3.75
N LEU A 221 18.28 -4.53 -2.41
CA LEU A 221 18.73 -3.43 -1.55
C LEU A 221 20.25 -3.18 -1.63
N SER A 222 21.03 -4.15 -2.12
CA SER A 222 22.46 -3.98 -2.37
C SER A 222 22.76 -3.22 -3.67
N SER A 223 21.72 -2.83 -4.45
CA SER A 223 21.91 -2.11 -5.70
C SER A 223 22.70 -0.81 -5.47
N PRO A 224 23.66 -0.45 -6.35
CA PRO A 224 24.38 0.82 -6.25
C PRO A 224 23.53 2.02 -6.63
N THR A 225 22.38 1.81 -7.31
CA THR A 225 21.50 2.91 -7.75
C THR A 225 20.57 3.36 -6.62
N PRO A 226 20.11 4.61 -6.64
CA PRO A 226 19.03 5.07 -5.78
C PRO A 226 17.80 4.17 -5.89
N PHE A 227 17.05 4.06 -4.80
CA PHE A 227 15.79 3.34 -4.78
C PHE A 227 14.86 3.89 -3.70
N MET A 228 13.58 3.61 -3.87
CA MET A 228 12.57 3.76 -2.85
C MET A 228 11.86 2.41 -2.69
N ALA A 229 12.06 1.77 -1.54
CA ALA A 229 11.49 0.46 -1.25
C ALA A 229 10.85 0.42 0.13
N GLY A 230 9.94 -0.51 0.35
CA GLY A 230 9.38 -0.79 1.68
C GLY A 230 9.51 -2.26 2.05
N ILE A 231 9.88 -2.56 3.28
CA ILE A 231 10.05 -3.93 3.77
C ILE A 231 9.23 -4.16 5.04
N HIS A 232 8.69 -5.37 5.15
CA HIS A 232 7.96 -5.76 6.36
C HIS A 232 8.93 -5.85 7.55
N SER A 233 8.46 -5.43 8.72
CA SER A 233 9.32 -5.32 9.89
C SER A 233 9.90 -6.62 10.42
N SER A 234 9.30 -7.76 10.08
CA SER A 234 9.85 -9.09 10.40
C SER A 234 11.19 -9.38 9.73
N LEU A 235 11.60 -8.57 8.74
CA LEU A 235 12.86 -8.69 8.01
C LEU A 235 13.83 -7.55 8.39
N ALA A 236 13.59 -6.84 9.49
CA ALA A 236 14.44 -5.71 9.91
C ALA A 236 15.91 -6.09 10.10
N ASP A 237 16.15 -7.29 10.63
CA ASP A 237 17.50 -7.74 10.95
C ASP A 237 18.34 -7.94 9.67
N GLU A 238 17.69 -8.26 8.54
CA GLU A 238 18.34 -8.40 7.23
C GLU A 238 18.80 -7.06 6.64
N THR A 239 18.39 -5.93 7.23
CA THR A 239 18.71 -4.59 6.71
C THR A 239 19.73 -3.83 7.54
N ALA A 240 20.19 -4.40 8.66
CA ALA A 240 21.13 -3.78 9.58
C ALA A 240 22.54 -3.56 8.97
N GLU A 241 22.89 -4.29 7.91
CA GLU A 241 24.22 -4.26 7.29
C GLU A 241 24.37 -3.17 6.21
N PHE A 242 23.28 -2.52 5.80
CA PHE A 242 23.35 -1.52 4.73
C PHE A 242 23.89 -0.17 5.22
N LEU A 243 25.11 0.17 4.77
CA LEU A 243 25.83 1.37 5.22
C LEU A 243 25.38 2.67 4.53
N ASP A 244 24.65 2.60 3.42
CA ASP A 244 24.28 3.76 2.60
C ASP A 244 22.77 3.89 2.35
N VAL A 245 21.96 3.16 3.12
CA VAL A 245 20.49 3.16 3.01
C VAL A 245 19.88 3.94 4.18
N ILE A 246 19.05 4.93 3.87
CA ILE A 246 18.25 5.66 4.87
C ILE A 246 17.08 4.77 5.29
N ILE A 247 16.99 4.47 6.58
CA ILE A 247 15.91 3.65 7.14
C ILE A 247 14.83 4.56 7.69
N VAL A 248 13.60 4.40 7.19
CA VAL A 248 12.41 5.15 7.65
C VAL A 248 11.51 4.19 8.41
N ASP A 249 11.52 4.27 9.73
CA ASP A 249 10.66 3.49 10.61
C ASP A 249 9.30 4.18 10.76
N LEU A 250 8.29 3.66 10.07
CA LEU A 250 6.91 4.18 10.09
C LEU A 250 6.13 3.74 11.34
N ASP A 251 6.63 2.75 12.07
CA ASP A 251 5.99 2.25 13.29
C ASP A 251 6.45 3.05 14.51
N GLY A 252 7.76 3.35 14.59
CA GLY A 252 8.37 4.17 15.61
C GLY A 252 8.43 5.67 15.29
N GLY A 253 8.11 6.08 14.06
CA GLY A 253 8.07 7.48 13.64
C GLY A 253 9.45 8.13 13.50
N SER A 254 10.47 7.36 13.10
CA SER A 254 11.86 7.81 13.10
C SER A 254 12.56 7.63 11.75
N ILE A 255 13.62 8.39 11.51
CA ILE A 255 14.49 8.25 10.34
C ILE A 255 15.93 8.05 10.82
N LYS A 256 16.57 6.97 10.40
CA LYS A 256 17.98 6.70 10.62
C LYS A 256 18.75 6.99 9.34
N ILE A 257 19.62 7.99 9.41
CA ILE A 257 20.48 8.41 8.31
C ILE A 257 21.88 7.86 8.59
N PRO A 258 22.49 7.07 7.68
CA PRO A 258 23.86 6.60 7.86
C PRO A 258 24.87 7.75 7.87
N GLU A 259 25.99 7.57 8.58
CA GLU A 259 27.01 8.63 8.74
C GLU A 259 27.62 9.10 7.42
N CYS A 260 27.71 8.22 6.42
CA CYS A 260 28.24 8.56 5.10
C CYS A 260 27.22 9.27 4.19
N VAL A 261 25.98 9.44 4.64
CA VAL A 261 24.90 10.07 3.88
C VAL A 261 24.66 11.49 4.40
N ASN A 262 24.80 12.47 3.52
CA ASN A 262 24.49 13.86 3.81
C ASN A 262 23.29 14.33 2.99
N ILE A 263 22.21 14.72 3.66
CA ILE A 263 20.99 15.22 3.02
C ILE A 263 21.00 16.75 3.13
N PRO A 264 21.06 17.49 2.01
CA PRO A 264 20.94 18.93 2.05
C PRO A 264 19.52 19.31 2.47
N MET A 265 19.42 20.19 3.47
CA MET A 265 18.14 20.70 3.94
C MET A 265 17.61 21.82 3.03
N ILE A 266 16.29 22.00 3.03
CA ILE A 266 15.63 23.13 2.37
C ILE A 266 16.28 24.45 2.85
N PRO A 267 16.74 25.32 1.95
CA PRO A 267 17.35 26.59 2.33
C PRO A 267 16.39 27.53 3.05
N GLU A 268 16.92 28.39 3.92
CA GLU A 268 16.16 29.51 4.48
C GLU A 268 16.00 30.64 3.43
N PRO A 269 14.88 31.40 3.44
CA PRO A 269 13.77 31.37 4.41
C PRO A 269 12.66 30.36 4.08
N ILE A 270 12.84 29.52 3.05
CA ILE A 270 11.80 28.62 2.53
C ILE A 270 11.44 27.58 3.58
N LEU A 271 12.43 26.99 4.25
CA LEU A 271 12.21 26.00 5.32
C LEU A 271 11.28 26.54 6.42
N THR A 272 11.59 27.72 6.96
CA THR A 272 10.78 28.33 8.01
C THR A 272 9.36 28.62 7.52
N ARG A 273 9.19 29.10 6.29
CA ARG A 273 7.87 29.36 5.71
C ARG A 273 7.07 28.07 5.52
N THR A 274 7.68 27.03 4.97
CA THR A 274 7.04 25.72 4.76
C THR A 274 6.62 25.10 6.07
N LYS A 275 7.49 25.11 7.09
CA LYS A 275 7.14 24.64 8.44
C LYS A 275 5.94 25.40 8.98
N LYS A 276 5.93 26.74 8.94
CA LYS A 276 4.78 27.54 9.40
C LYS A 276 3.49 27.14 8.68
N SER A 277 3.51 27.00 7.36
CA SER A 277 2.34 26.57 6.59
C SER A 277 1.86 25.17 6.97
N LEU A 278 2.76 24.22 7.18
CA LEU A 278 2.40 22.87 7.60
C LEU A 278 1.80 22.84 9.01
N HIS A 279 2.33 23.63 9.95
CA HIS A 279 1.77 23.73 11.31
C HIS A 279 0.37 24.37 11.32
N LEU A 280 0.06 25.28 10.39
CA LEU A 280 -1.29 25.83 10.25
C LEU A 280 -2.31 24.76 9.83
N VAL A 281 -1.87 23.79 9.04
CA VAL A 281 -2.72 22.66 8.59
C VAL A 281 -2.70 21.51 9.59
N SER A 282 -1.74 21.47 10.52
CA SER A 282 -1.69 20.47 11.60
C SER A 282 -2.43 20.89 12.88
N ALA A 283 -2.90 22.14 12.99
CA ALA A 283 -3.51 22.66 14.21
C ALA A 283 -5.04 22.74 14.16
N VAL A 284 -5.68 22.33 15.28
CA VAL A 284 -7.09 22.44 15.74
C VAL A 284 -7.83 21.08 15.63
N ASP A 285 -8.21 20.38 16.72
CA ASP A 285 -8.91 20.83 17.94
C ASP A 285 -8.07 20.95 19.22
N ASN A 286 -8.14 22.12 19.88
CA ASN A 286 -7.61 22.39 21.23
C ASN A 286 -8.41 21.70 22.37
N CYS A 287 -8.87 20.45 22.20
CA CYS A 287 -9.56 19.71 23.26
C CYS A 287 -8.94 18.37 23.65
N ILE A 288 -7.79 17.98 23.07
CA ILE A 288 -7.06 16.79 23.53
C ILE A 288 -5.56 17.12 23.57
N PRO A 289 -4.92 17.18 24.75
CA PRO A 289 -3.48 17.25 24.81
C PRO A 289 -2.88 15.91 24.37
N GLU A 290 -1.80 15.97 23.59
CA GLU A 290 -0.84 14.88 23.27
C GLU A 290 -1.00 14.01 22.00
N THR A 291 -1.75 14.44 20.98
CA THR A 291 -1.56 13.87 19.63
C THR A 291 -1.67 14.95 18.55
N GLU A 292 -0.60 15.14 17.77
CA GLU A 292 -0.64 15.91 16.51
C GLU A 292 -1.52 15.16 15.49
N ILE A 293 -2.84 15.30 15.63
CA ILE A 293 -3.80 14.79 14.65
C ILE A 293 -3.82 15.81 13.51
N LEU A 294 -3.33 15.42 12.34
CA LEU A 294 -3.42 16.25 11.14
C LEU A 294 -4.88 16.47 10.75
N ASN A 295 -5.18 17.70 10.37
CA ASN A 295 -6.52 18.17 10.07
C ASN A 295 -7.16 17.39 8.89
N MET A 296 -8.50 17.34 8.90
CA MET A 296 -9.38 16.86 7.83
C MET A 296 -9.06 17.48 6.46
N ASP A 297 -8.42 18.64 6.42
CA ASP A 297 -8.02 19.33 5.19
C ASP A 297 -7.04 18.54 4.34
N LEU A 298 -6.02 17.91 4.95
CA LEU A 298 -5.03 17.15 4.19
C LEU A 298 -5.62 15.83 3.66
N PHE A 299 -6.61 15.26 4.36
CA PHE A 299 -7.43 14.13 3.90
C PHE A 299 -8.37 14.49 2.74
N ASN A 300 -8.58 15.78 2.48
CA ASN A 300 -9.40 16.29 1.39
C ASN A 300 -8.57 17.08 0.35
N ALA A 301 -7.24 16.99 0.38
CA ALA A 301 -6.34 17.75 -0.49
C ALA A 301 -6.66 17.58 -1.99
N ASP A 302 -7.06 16.37 -2.39
CA ASP A 302 -7.45 16.07 -3.77
C ASP A 302 -8.65 16.90 -4.27
N LYS A 303 -9.48 17.43 -3.35
CA LYS A 303 -10.64 18.27 -3.65
C LYS A 303 -10.32 19.77 -3.69
N ALA A 304 -9.10 20.18 -3.33
CA ALA A 304 -8.74 21.60 -3.24
C ALA A 304 -8.80 22.33 -4.60
N PHE A 305 -8.64 21.60 -5.70
CA PHE A 305 -8.65 22.15 -7.06
C PHE A 305 -9.67 21.42 -7.94
N PRO A 306 -10.97 21.74 -7.82
CA PRO A 306 -12.02 21.09 -8.62
C PRO A 306 -11.84 21.40 -10.12
N PRO A 307 -12.33 20.52 -11.02
CA PRO A 307 -12.26 20.76 -12.46
C PRO A 307 -12.99 22.06 -12.83
N SER A 308 -12.50 22.74 -13.87
CA SER A 308 -13.19 23.91 -14.41
C SER A 308 -14.60 23.52 -14.87
N PRO A 309 -15.62 24.35 -14.62
CA PRO A 309 -16.98 24.05 -15.07
C PRO A 309 -17.01 23.86 -16.60
N PRO A 310 -17.80 22.92 -17.13
CA PRO A 310 -17.90 22.72 -18.56
C PRO A 310 -18.29 24.03 -19.23
N LYS A 311 -17.54 24.42 -20.27
CA LYS A 311 -17.89 25.60 -21.08
C LYS A 311 -19.30 25.38 -21.61
N LYS A 312 -20.25 26.25 -21.24
CA LYS A 312 -21.59 26.25 -21.83
C LYS A 312 -21.41 26.32 -23.35
N GLN A 313 -21.80 25.27 -24.07
CA GLN A 313 -22.00 25.37 -25.50
C GLN A 313 -23.10 26.41 -25.68
N ILE A 314 -22.74 27.59 -26.16
CA ILE A 314 -23.72 28.56 -26.65
C ILE A 314 -24.31 27.88 -27.89
N SER A 315 -25.56 27.45 -27.81
CA SER A 315 -26.27 27.02 -29.01
C SER A 315 -26.31 28.22 -29.94
N SER A 316 -25.55 28.15 -31.03
CA SER A 316 -25.76 29.01 -32.16
C SER A 316 -26.98 28.47 -32.91
N ASP A 317 -28.17 28.70 -32.36
CA ASP A 317 -29.40 28.57 -33.11
C ASP A 317 -29.47 29.79 -34.04
N MET A 318 -29.16 29.56 -35.32
CA MET A 318 -29.51 30.41 -36.46
C MET A 318 -30.69 29.78 -37.19
#